data_AF-A0A7V3V1T2-F1
#
_entry.id   AF-A0A7V3V1T2-F1
#
_cell.length_a   1.000
_cell.length_b   1.000
_cell.length_c   1.000
_cell.angle_alpha   90.00
_cell.angle_beta   90.00
_cell.angle_gamma   90.00
#
_symmetry.space_group_name_H-M   'P 1'
#
loop_
_entity.id
_entity.type
_entity.pdbx_description
1 polymer ?
#
loop_
_entity_poly.entity_id
_entity_poly.type
_entity_poly.pdbx_seq_one_letter_code
_entity_poly.pdbx_strand_id
1 'polypeptide(L)' 'MPKKLKELLLQSISLLFIFTPLFILFNVWEIKAIEEPELERRLGKEYLEYKTKVPGFIPRLKGKGK' A
#
# COMPACT_ATOMS: atom_id res chain seq x y z
N MET A 1 -4.82 26.98 26.18
CA MET A 1 -5.30 25.69 25.64
C MET A 1 -5.14 24.60 26.70
N PRO A 2 -6.19 23.86 27.04
CA PRO A 2 -6.13 22.85 28.12
C PRO A 2 -5.09 21.77 27.78
N LYS A 3 -4.30 21.32 28.76
CA LYS A 3 -3.20 20.36 28.56
C LYS A 3 -3.66 19.09 27.82
N LYS A 4 -4.83 18.56 28.18
CA LYS A 4 -5.46 17.40 27.53
C LYS A 4 -5.69 17.57 26.01
N LEU A 5 -6.03 18.78 25.56
CA LEU A 5 -6.24 19.04 24.14
C LEU A 5 -4.92 19.01 23.36
N LYS A 6 -3.81 19.47 23.95
CA LYS A 6 -2.49 19.38 23.33
C LYS A 6 -2.04 17.94 23.15
N GLU A 7 -2.23 17.11 24.17
CA GLU A 7 -1.90 15.68 24.13
C GLU A 7 -2.70 14.94 23.07
N LEU A 8 -4.02 15.18 23.02
CA LEU A 8 -4.89 14.60 22.00
C LEU A 8 -4.44 14.98 20.59
N LEU A 9 -4.12 16.27 20.35
CA LEU A 9 -3.64 16.72 19.05
C LEU A 9 -2.33 16.05 18.64
N LEU A 10 -1.39 15.90 19.58
CA LEU A 10 -0.11 15.20 19.32
C LEU A 10 -0.33 13.72 18.97
N GLN A 11 -1.23 13.04 19.69
CA GLN A 11 -1.60 11.66 19.39
C GLN A 11 -2.25 11.53 18.02
N SER A 12 -3.20 12.42 17.68
CA SER A 12 -3.88 12.41 16.38
C SER A 12 -2.91 12.68 15.23
N ILE A 13 -2.00 13.65 15.37
CA ILE A 13 -0.98 13.95 14.35
C ILE A 13 -0.01 12.77 14.21
N SER A 14 0.46 12.20 15.32
CA SER A 14 1.34 11.03 15.30
C SER A 14 0.68 9.84 14.61
N LEU A 15 -0.59 9.56 14.93
CA LEU A 15 -1.35 8.50 14.27
C LEU A 15 -1.39 8.69 12.75
N LEU A 16 -1.78 9.89 12.31
CA LEU A 16 -1.97 10.18 10.89
C LEU A 16 -0.66 10.21 10.09
N PHE A 17 0.40 10.79 10.64
CA PHE A 17 1.64 11.05 9.90
C PHE A 17 2.75 10.04 10.16
N ILE A 18 2.65 9.22 11.20
CA ILE A 18 3.66 8.20 11.53
C ILE A 18 3.06 6.81 11.38
N PHE A 19 2.03 6.49 12.17
CA PHE A 19 1.51 5.13 12.22
C PHE A 19 0.76 4.73 10.95
N THR A 20 -0.06 5.62 10.37
CA THR A 20 -0.79 5.31 9.13
C THR A 20 0.16 5.06 7.95
N PRO A 21 1.16 5.92 7.64
CA PRO A 21 2.12 5.63 6.59
C PRO A 21 2.93 4.35 6.87
N LEU A 22 3.36 4.14 8.12
CA LEU A 22 4.09 2.94 8.50
C LEU A 22 3.25 1.67 8.28
N PHE A 23 1.98 1.69 8.65
CA PHE A 23 1.03 0.60 8.41
C PHE A 23 0.86 0.32 6.91
N ILE A 24 0.71 1.37 6.09
CA ILE A 24 0.61 1.22 4.63
C ILE A 24 1.89 0.58 4.08
N LEU A 25 3.07 1.01 4.52
CA LEU A 25 4.35 0.45 4.09
C LEU A 25 4.47 -1.04 4.43
N PHE A 26 4.06 -1.45 5.63
CA PHE A 26 4.05 -2.86 6.03
C PHE A 26 3.11 -3.70 5.17
N ASN A 27 1.91 -3.20 4.86
CA ASN A 27 0.97 -3.91 3.98
C ASN A 27 1.54 -4.05 2.56
N VAL A 28 2.14 -2.98 2.02
CA VAL A 28 2.79 -3.05 0.70
C VAL A 28 3.92 -4.07 0.70
N TRP A 29 4.70 -4.13 1.78
CA TRP A 29 5.76 -5.13 1.95
C TRP A 29 5.20 -6.54 2.02
N GLU A 30 4.19 -6.80 2.85
CA GLU A 30 3.53 -8.10 3.00
C GLU A 30 3.01 -8.61 1.65
N ILE A 31 2.28 -7.77 0.91
CA ILE A 31 1.72 -8.13 -0.39
C ILE A 31 2.84 -8.47 -1.38
N LYS A 32 3.92 -7.68 -1.40
CA LYS A 32 5.03 -7.90 -2.34
C LYS A 32 5.92 -9.08 -1.98
N ALA A 33 6.14 -9.35 -0.71
CA ALA A 33 7.07 -10.36 -0.23
C ALA A 33 6.40 -11.71 0.02
N ILE A 34 5.10 -11.74 0.31
CA ILE A 34 4.38 -12.94 0.75
C ILE A 34 3.27 -13.29 -0.23
N GLU A 35 2.27 -12.42 -0.41
CA GLU A 35 1.08 -12.72 -1.21
C GLU A 35 1.40 -12.93 -2.69
N GLU A 36 2.17 -12.03 -3.30
CA GLU A 36 2.54 -12.10 -4.71
C GLU A 36 3.32 -13.38 -5.06
N PRO A 37 4.38 -13.77 -4.32
CA PRO A 37 5.04 -15.07 -4.51
C PRO A 37 4.12 -16.27 -4.25
N GLU A 38 3.17 -16.18 -3.32
CA GLU A 38 2.20 -17.25 -3.10
C GLU A 38 1.28 -17.42 -4.31
N LEU A 39 0.75 -16.33 -4.86
CA LEU A 39 -0.09 -16.34 -6.06
C LEU A 39 0.68 -16.88 -7.28
N GLU A 40 1.95 -16.49 -7.45
CA GLU A 40 2.82 -17.04 -8.49
C GLU A 40 2.96 -18.56 -8.38
N ARG A 41 3.12 -19.10 -7.16
CA ARG A 41 3.21 -20.55 -6.93
C ARG A 41 1.88 -21.27 -7.16
N ARG A 42 0.76 -20.67 -6.76
CA ARG A 42 -0.58 -21.28 -6.83
C ARG A 42 -1.20 -21.26 -8.22
N LEU A 43 -0.98 -20.17 -8.96
CA LEU A 43 -1.65 -19.89 -10.24
C LEU A 43 -0.69 -19.96 -11.44
N GLY A 44 0.62 -19.90 -11.20
CA GLY A 44 1.64 -20.12 -12.22
C GLY A 44 1.57 -19.13 -13.38
N LYS A 45 1.59 -19.66 -14.60
CA LYS A 45 1.75 -18.88 -15.83
C LYS A 45 0.63 -17.87 -16.06
N GLU A 46 -0.61 -18.23 -15.77
CA GLU A 46 -1.78 -17.35 -15.98
C GLU A 46 -1.66 -16.08 -15.12
N TYR A 47 -1.24 -16.23 -13.86
CA TYR A 47 -1.02 -15.10 -12.97
C TYR A 47 0.19 -14.25 -13.38
N LEU A 48 1.29 -14.88 -13.81
CA LEU A 48 2.45 -14.15 -14.32
C LEU A 48 2.10 -13.29 -15.54
N GLU A 49 1.33 -13.83 -16.49
CA GLU A 49 0.86 -13.05 -17.64
C GLU A 49 -0.06 -11.91 -17.23
N TYR A 50 -1.00 -12.15 -16.31
CA TYR A 50 -1.86 -11.11 -15.74
C TYR A 50 -1.05 -9.98 -15.06
N LYS A 51 -0.08 -10.35 -14.22
CA LYS A 51 0.76 -9.44 -13.44
C LYS A 51 1.56 -8.47 -14.33
N THR A 52 1.94 -8.89 -15.54
CA THR A 52 2.63 -7.99 -16.50
C THR A 52 1.71 -6.90 -17.07
N LYS A 53 0.40 -7.20 -17.20
CA LYS A 53 -0.61 -6.36 -17.84
C LYS A 53 -1.22 -5.37 -16.85
N VAL A 54 -1.39 -5.75 -15.59
CA VAL A 54 -2.05 -4.94 -14.56
C VAL A 54 -1.00 -4.38 -13.60
N PRO A 55 -0.89 -3.04 -13.46
CA PRO A 55 -0.03 -2.46 -12.44
C PRO A 55 -0.58 -2.75 -11.04
N GLY A 56 0.31 -2.77 -10.04
CA GLY A 56 -0.09 -2.85 -8.62
C GLY A 56 -0.71 -1.54 -8.12
N PHE A 57 -0.27 -1.07 -6.94
CA PHE A 57 -0.85 0.11 -6.29
C PHE A 57 -0.83 1.41 -7.09
N ILE A 58 0.17 1.61 -7.96
CA ILE A 58 0.29 2.83 -8.75
C ILE A 58 -0.27 2.57 -10.15
N PRO A 59 -1.41 3.17 -10.52
CA PRO A 59 -1.98 2.98 -11.85
C PRO A 59 -1.05 3.57 -12.91
N ARG A 60 -0.95 2.89 -14.06
CA ARG A 60 -0.27 3.44 -15.24
C ARG A 60 -1.17 4.54 -15.81
N LEU A 61 -0.75 5.79 -15.70
CA LEU A 61 -1.43 6.92 -16.35
C LEU A 61 -1.22 6.81 -17.87
N LYS A 62 -2.11 6.09 -18.56
CA LYS A 62 -2.12 6.08 -20.03
C LYS A 62 -2.80 7.37 -20.48
N GLY A 63 -2.00 8.39 -20.78
CA GLY A 63 -2.50 9.59 -21.46
C GLY A 63 -3.25 9.16 -22.71
N LYS A 64 -4.52 9.58 -22.86
CA LYS A 64 -5.22 9.45 -24.13
C LYS A 64 -4.53 10.39 -25.12
N GLY A 65 -3.53 9.89 -25.83
CA GLY A 65 -3.07 10.48 -27.07
C GLY A 65 -4.11 10.19 -28.15
N LYS A 66 -5.10 11.06 -28.26
CA LYS A 66 -5.81 11.40 -29.49
C LYS A 66 -6.18 12.87 -29.40
#